data_AF-A0A2E2UAB9-F1
#
_entry.id   AF-A0A2E2UAB9-F1
#
_cell.length_a   1.000
_cell.length_b   1.000
_cell.length_c   1.000
_cell.angle_alpha   90.00
_cell.angle_beta   90.00
_cell.angle_gamma   90.00
#
_symmetry.space_group_name_H-M   'P 1'
#
loop_
_entity.id
_entity.type
_entity.pdbx_description
1 polymer ?
#
loop_
_entity_poly.entity_id
_entity_poly.type
_entity_poly.pdbx_seq_one_letter_code
_entity_poly.pdbx_strand_id
1 'polypeptide(L)'
;MAFLVSFSRSKVKIETMKFYLFLFLLIPTSLFANETCSRVAIINYQEILVDAGSGKRGEGLRFYLEKDPVSKELLDTYQKKNKPTVLNASASTLGSIMILSGILQTSEAGAVSTQNTLIYGGSLLIAVSYLAAKTMKYNNEKYLKQAVDQYNKRNSPRIYFSPYRDDNGQSGVGFGLRRNF
;
A
#
# COMPACT_ATOMS: atom_id res chain seq x y z
N MET A 1 -63.30 2.32 -15.85
CA MET A 1 -62.20 3.09 -16.48
C MET A 1 -61.08 3.33 -15.46
N ALA A 2 -60.44 2.25 -14.98
CA ALA A 2 -59.47 2.31 -13.88
C ALA A 2 -58.16 1.55 -14.21
N PHE A 3 -57.80 1.46 -15.49
CA PHE A 3 -56.64 0.69 -15.96
C PHE A 3 -55.48 1.54 -16.50
N LEU A 4 -55.62 2.87 -16.56
CA LEU A 4 -54.61 3.74 -17.18
C LEU A 4 -53.69 4.49 -16.20
N VAL A 5 -53.92 4.41 -14.89
CA VAL A 5 -53.13 5.21 -13.90
C VAL A 5 -51.96 4.43 -13.27
N SER A 6 -51.91 3.10 -13.41
CA SER A 6 -50.89 2.29 -12.74
C SER A 6 -49.54 2.19 -13.49
N PHE A 7 -49.52 2.42 -14.80
CA PHE A 7 -48.32 2.19 -15.63
C PHE A 7 -47.27 3.32 -15.54
N SER A 8 -47.69 4.53 -15.15
CA SER A 8 -46.80 5.71 -15.08
C SER A 8 -45.89 5.69 -13.83
N ARG A 9 -46.38 5.18 -12.69
CA ARG A 9 -45.61 5.13 -11.43
C ARG A 9 -44.40 4.20 -11.46
N SER A 10 -44.43 3.13 -12.26
CA SER A 10 -43.35 2.14 -12.33
C SER A 10 -42.13 2.65 -13.10
N LYS A 11 -42.33 3.32 -14.24
CA LYS A 11 -41.24 3.91 -15.02
C LYS A 11 -40.53 5.05 -14.28
N VAL A 12 -41.27 5.87 -13.54
CA VAL A 12 -40.69 6.94 -12.72
C VAL A 12 -39.79 6.36 -11.63
N LYS A 13 -40.19 5.26 -10.96
CA LYS A 13 -39.37 4.59 -9.95
C LYS A 13 -38.03 4.08 -10.49
N ILE A 14 -38.04 3.48 -11.69
CA ILE A 14 -36.84 2.92 -12.33
C ILE A 14 -35.88 4.03 -12.76
N GLU A 15 -36.38 5.12 -13.34
CA GLU A 15 -35.56 6.28 -13.71
C GLU A 15 -35.00 6.99 -12.47
N THR A 16 -35.77 7.12 -11.39
CA THR A 16 -35.25 7.66 -10.12
C THR A 16 -34.17 6.75 -9.50
N MET A 17 -34.29 5.42 -9.61
CA MET A 17 -33.27 4.50 -9.10
C MET A 17 -31.95 4.58 -9.89
N LYS A 18 -32.02 4.74 -11.22
CA LYS A 18 -30.85 5.00 -12.07
C LYS A 18 -30.20 6.34 -11.74
N PHE A 19 -31.01 7.37 -11.44
CA PHE A 19 -30.50 8.68 -11.04
C PHE A 19 -29.74 8.62 -9.71
N TYR A 20 -30.24 7.87 -8.72
CA TYR A 20 -29.52 7.64 -7.46
C TYR A 20 -28.23 6.83 -7.65
N LEU A 21 -28.25 5.82 -8.54
CA LEU A 21 -27.05 5.03 -8.88
C LEU A 21 -25.98 5.89 -9.57
N PHE A 22 -26.39 6.78 -10.49
CA PHE A 22 -25.51 7.71 -11.18
C PHE A 22 -24.96 8.79 -10.25
N LEU A 23 -25.76 9.28 -9.30
CA LEU A 23 -25.35 10.24 -8.29
C LEU A 23 -24.33 9.64 -7.29
N PHE A 24 -24.42 8.35 -6.98
CA PHE A 24 -23.44 7.65 -6.15
C PHE A 24 -22.07 7.51 -6.83
N LEU A 25 -22.03 7.41 -8.16
CA LEU A 25 -20.81 7.37 -8.98
C LEU A 25 -20.09 8.72 -9.07
N LEU A 26 -20.78 9.82 -8.78
CA LEU A 26 -20.25 11.19 -8.83
C LEU A 26 -19.71 11.69 -7.49
N ILE A 27 -19.77 10.87 -6.42
CA ILE A 27 -19.11 11.24 -5.17
C ILE A 27 -17.60 11.22 -5.46
N PRO A 28 -16.90 12.37 -5.41
CA PRO A 28 -15.47 12.36 -5.55
C PRO A 28 -14.92 11.55 -4.38
N THR A 29 -14.41 10.35 -4.67
CA THR A 29 -13.56 9.66 -3.71
C THR A 29 -12.36 10.57 -3.55
N SER A 30 -12.34 11.33 -2.45
CA SER A 30 -11.17 12.04 -2.00
C SER A 30 -10.07 10.99 -1.86
N LEU A 31 -9.25 10.87 -2.91
CA LEU A 31 -8.00 10.14 -2.89
C LEU A 31 -7.21 10.80 -1.77
N PHE A 32 -7.25 10.19 -0.58
CA PHE A 32 -6.26 10.45 0.43
C PHE A 32 -4.94 10.10 -0.27
N ALA A 33 -4.24 11.14 -0.74
CA ALA A 33 -2.85 11.04 -1.09
C ALA A 33 -2.20 10.51 0.19
N ASN A 34 -1.98 9.20 0.21
CA ASN A 34 -1.33 8.52 1.30
C ASN A 34 0.06 9.12 1.27
N GLU A 35 0.30 10.14 2.08
CA GLU A 35 1.60 10.79 2.19
C GLU A 35 2.57 9.63 2.37
N THR A 36 3.35 9.37 1.32
CA THR A 36 4.46 8.45 1.44
C THR A 36 5.38 9.17 2.39
N CYS A 37 5.24 8.92 3.69
CA CYS A 37 6.19 9.34 4.71
C CYS A 37 7.54 8.80 4.24
N SER A 38 8.25 9.64 3.49
CA SER A 38 9.51 9.28 2.88
C SER A 38 10.50 9.24 4.03
N ARG A 39 11.17 8.11 4.18
CA ARG A 39 12.18 7.97 5.22
C ARG A 39 13.30 8.96 4.95
N VAL A 40 13.71 9.68 5.99
CA VAL A 40 14.84 10.60 5.92
C VAL A 40 16.06 9.96 6.59
N ALA A 41 17.22 10.09 5.95
CA ALA A 41 18.51 9.78 6.54
C ALA A 41 19.32 11.06 6.70
N ILE A 42 20.05 11.16 7.80
CA ILE A 42 20.98 12.25 8.08
C ILE A 42 22.37 11.78 7.68
N ILE A 43 23.00 12.49 6.76
CA ILE A 43 24.38 12.28 6.33
C ILE A 43 25.10 13.62 6.47
N ASN A 44 26.13 13.68 7.32
CA ASN A 44 26.87 14.92 7.56
C ASN A 44 25.97 16.15 7.87
N TYR A 45 25.01 15.98 8.80
CA TYR A 45 24.05 17.02 9.19
C TYR A 45 23.07 17.48 8.09
N GLN A 46 23.04 16.81 6.93
CA GLN A 46 22.07 17.06 5.87
C GLN A 46 21.02 15.94 5.84
N GLU A 47 19.75 16.34 5.73
CA GLU A 47 18.63 15.44 5.57
C GLU A 47 18.48 15.04 4.10
N ILE A 48 18.52 13.73 3.85
CA ILE A 48 18.41 13.14 2.52
C ILE A 48 17.22 12.18 2.52
N LEU A 49 16.37 12.33 1.51
CA LEU A 49 15.25 11.43 1.28
C LEU A 49 15.78 10.07 0.85
N VAL A 50 15.59 9.06 1.69
CA VAL A 50 15.99 7.67 1.41
C VAL A 50 15.12 7.08 0.31
N ASP A 51 13.82 7.40 0.35
CA ASP A 51 12.82 6.88 -0.56
C ASP A 51 12.38 7.97 -1.54
N ALA A 52 12.83 7.89 -2.80
CA ALA A 52 12.47 8.84 -3.85
C ALA A 52 11.02 8.66 -4.35
N GLY A 53 10.32 7.61 -3.91
CA GLY A 53 8.92 7.32 -4.22
C GLY A 53 8.52 5.88 -3.89
N SER A 54 7.24 5.56 -4.09
CA SER A 54 6.68 4.23 -3.75
C SER A 54 7.37 3.05 -4.44
N GLY A 55 7.91 3.26 -5.65
CA GLY A 55 8.66 2.26 -6.43
C GLY A 55 10.19 2.42 -6.41
N LYS A 56 10.74 3.46 -5.76
CA LYS A 56 12.17 3.77 -5.71
C LYS A 56 12.67 3.92 -4.27
N ARG A 57 12.47 2.85 -3.50
CA ARG A 57 12.87 2.79 -2.08
C ARG A 57 14.37 2.61 -1.92
N GLY A 58 14.98 3.29 -0.96
CA GLY A 58 16.42 3.27 -0.72
C GLY A 58 17.27 3.92 -1.83
N GLU A 59 16.65 4.50 -2.86
CA GLU A 59 17.36 5.07 -4.00
C GLU A 59 18.23 6.27 -3.62
N GLY A 60 17.77 7.09 -2.65
CA GLY A 60 18.53 8.25 -2.20
C GLY A 60 19.85 7.91 -1.49
N LEU A 61 20.00 6.67 -1.02
CA LEU A 61 21.24 6.19 -0.41
C LEU A 61 22.19 5.51 -1.40
N ARG A 62 21.74 5.23 -2.63
CA ARG A 62 22.52 4.47 -3.62
C ARG A 62 23.88 5.10 -3.90
N PHE A 63 23.91 6.42 -4.10
CA PHE A 63 25.15 7.17 -4.35
C PHE A 63 26.19 7.04 -3.22
N TYR A 64 25.73 6.92 -1.96
CA TYR A 64 26.62 6.78 -0.81
C TYR A 64 27.08 5.33 -0.63
N LEU A 65 26.13 4.39 -0.70
CA LEU A 65 26.37 2.96 -0.45
C LEU A 65 27.11 2.28 -1.60
N GLU A 66 27.07 2.83 -2.82
CA GLU A 66 27.81 2.30 -3.97
C GLU A 66 29.35 2.34 -3.79
N LYS A 67 29.84 3.18 -2.87
CA LYS A 67 31.26 3.25 -2.52
C LYS A 67 31.80 1.98 -1.85
N ASP A 68 30.93 1.16 -1.26
CA ASP A 68 31.29 -0.13 -0.65
C ASP A 68 30.54 -1.28 -1.35
N PRO A 69 31.24 -2.26 -1.95
CA PRO A 69 30.59 -3.33 -2.71
C PRO A 69 29.62 -4.16 -1.85
N VAL A 70 29.93 -4.37 -0.57
CA VAL A 70 29.07 -5.14 0.35
C VAL A 70 27.78 -4.38 0.66
N SER A 71 27.90 -3.09 0.97
CA SER A 71 26.74 -2.21 1.22
C SER A 71 25.86 -2.05 -0.02
N LYS A 72 26.47 -1.96 -1.21
CA LYS A 72 25.76 -1.92 -2.50
C LYS A 72 24.93 -3.18 -2.73
N GLU A 73 25.50 -4.36 -2.53
CA GLU A 73 24.80 -5.64 -2.72
C GLU A 73 23.60 -5.79 -1.78
N LEU A 74 23.75 -5.37 -0.52
CA LEU A 74 22.67 -5.35 0.46
C LEU A 74 21.54 -4.39 0.06
N LEU A 75 21.89 -3.21 -0.47
CA LEU A 75 20.92 -2.26 -1.01
C LEU A 75 20.21 -2.82 -2.24
N ASP A 76 20.93 -3.43 -3.19
CA ASP A 76 20.36 -4.05 -4.38
C ASP A 76 19.39 -5.19 -4.00
N THR A 77 19.75 -5.97 -2.98
CA THR A 77 18.86 -7.02 -2.42
C THR A 77 17.59 -6.43 -1.84
N TYR A 78 17.70 -5.35 -1.05
CA TYR A 78 16.55 -4.61 -0.52
C TYR A 78 15.63 -4.11 -1.65
N GLN A 79 16.21 -3.46 -2.67
CA GLN A 79 15.46 -2.90 -3.78
C GLN A 79 14.78 -3.99 -4.61
N LYS A 80 15.47 -5.10 -4.90
CA LYS A 80 14.93 -6.23 -5.66
C LYS A 80 13.73 -6.87 -4.95
N LYS A 81 13.82 -7.06 -3.63
CA LYS A 81 12.74 -7.65 -2.82
C LYS A 81 11.55 -6.72 -2.58
N ASN A 82 11.74 -5.40 -2.75
CA ASN A 82 10.66 -4.42 -2.65
C ASN A 82 9.85 -4.26 -3.93
N LYS A 83 10.29 -4.82 -5.06
CA LYS A 83 9.52 -4.80 -6.30
C LYS A 83 8.21 -5.58 -6.11
N PRO A 84 7.08 -5.06 -6.60
CA PRO A 84 5.81 -5.77 -6.51
C PRO A 84 5.94 -7.13 -7.20
N THR A 85 5.77 -8.20 -6.44
CA THR A 85 5.71 -9.55 -7.01
C THR A 85 4.38 -9.72 -7.73
N VAL A 86 4.43 -10.23 -8.96
CA VAL A 86 3.24 -10.49 -9.79
C VAL A 86 2.21 -11.35 -9.06
N LEU A 87 2.64 -12.27 -8.19
CA LEU A 87 1.76 -13.10 -7.38
C LEU A 87 0.91 -12.32 -6.36
N ASN A 88 1.49 -11.34 -5.66
CA ASN A 88 0.73 -10.56 -4.69
C ASN A 88 -0.19 -9.55 -5.39
N ALA A 89 0.26 -8.99 -6.52
CA ALA A 89 -0.57 -8.12 -7.34
C ALA A 89 -1.74 -8.89 -7.99
N SER A 90 -1.51 -10.09 -8.53
CA SER A 90 -2.53 -10.90 -9.18
C SER A 90 -3.52 -11.50 -8.18
N ALA A 91 -3.09 -11.85 -6.97
CA ALA A 91 -3.97 -12.37 -5.93
C ALA A 91 -5.09 -11.37 -5.60
N SER A 92 -4.77 -10.08 -5.44
CA SER A 92 -5.81 -9.08 -5.13
C SER A 92 -6.84 -8.93 -6.27
N THR A 93 -6.37 -8.97 -7.52
CA THR A 93 -7.25 -8.95 -8.71
C THR A 93 -8.10 -10.22 -8.78
N LEU A 94 -7.50 -11.39 -8.58
CA LEU A 94 -8.18 -12.68 -8.61
C LEU A 94 -9.24 -12.77 -7.51
N GLY A 95 -8.91 -12.37 -6.27
CA GLY A 95 -9.86 -12.33 -5.17
C GLY A 95 -11.03 -11.39 -5.44
N SER A 96 -10.77 -10.25 -6.09
CA SER A 96 -11.84 -9.32 -6.50
C SER A 96 -12.74 -9.93 -7.58
N ILE A 97 -12.17 -10.65 -8.56
CA ILE A 97 -12.92 -11.40 -9.57
C ILE A 97 -13.75 -12.51 -8.93
N MET A 98 -13.22 -13.22 -7.93
CA MET A 98 -13.94 -14.25 -7.19
C MET A 98 -15.13 -13.67 -6.43
N ILE A 99 -14.94 -12.54 -5.74
CA ILE A 99 -16.03 -11.83 -5.05
C ILE A 99 -17.10 -11.39 -6.06
N LEU A 100 -16.71 -10.76 -7.17
CA LEU A 100 -17.64 -10.32 -8.21
C LEU A 100 -18.40 -11.51 -8.82
N SER A 101 -17.70 -12.60 -9.13
CA SER A 101 -18.30 -13.84 -9.65
C SER A 101 -19.29 -14.45 -8.65
N GLY A 102 -18.95 -14.42 -7.35
CA GLY A 102 -19.82 -14.88 -6.28
C GLY A 102 -21.07 -14.01 -6.12
N ILE A 103 -20.98 -12.69 -6.32
CA ILE A 103 -22.15 -11.79 -6.27
C ILE A 103 -23.06 -11.98 -7.49
N LEU A 104 -22.48 -12.24 -8.67
CA LEU A 104 -23.22 -12.36 -9.93
C LEU A 104 -23.84 -13.75 -10.16
N GLN A 105 -23.45 -14.78 -9.41
CA GLN A 105 -24.09 -16.10 -9.48
C GLN A 105 -25.53 -16.03 -8.95
N THR A 106 -26.50 -16.18 -9.84
CA THR A 106 -27.91 -16.31 -9.50
C THR A 106 -28.20 -17.71 -8.98
N SER A 107 -28.92 -17.78 -7.86
CA SER A 107 -29.28 -18.98 -7.13
C SER A 107 -30.13 -19.97 -7.94
N GLU A 108 -29.50 -20.83 -8.73
CA GLU A 108 -30.10 -22.12 -9.07
C GLU A 108 -29.90 -23.09 -7.91
N ALA A 109 -30.87 -23.99 -7.69
CA ALA A 109 -30.98 -24.90 -6.56
C ALA A 109 -29.76 -25.84 -6.46
N GLY A 110 -28.70 -25.36 -5.79
CA GLY A 110 -27.38 -26.01 -5.68
C GLY A 110 -26.21 -25.03 -5.56
N ALA A 111 -26.40 -23.75 -5.94
CA ALA A 111 -25.32 -22.76 -6.05
C ALA A 111 -24.99 -21.96 -4.76
N VAL A 112 -25.83 -22.01 -3.72
CA VAL A 112 -25.64 -21.19 -2.49
C VAL A 112 -24.33 -21.50 -1.76
N SER A 113 -23.89 -22.75 -1.77
CA SER A 113 -22.61 -23.18 -1.20
C SER A 113 -21.42 -22.57 -1.97
N THR A 114 -21.49 -22.59 -3.30
CA THR A 114 -20.47 -22.07 -4.21
C THR A 114 -20.38 -20.55 -4.15
N GLN A 115 -21.54 -19.88 -4.01
CA GLN A 115 -21.66 -18.43 -3.90
C GLN A 115 -20.90 -17.88 -2.68
N ASN A 116 -21.22 -18.40 -1.49
CA ASN A 116 -20.58 -17.99 -0.25
C ASN A 116 -19.08 -18.34 -0.26
N THR A 117 -18.70 -19.50 -0.82
CA THR A 117 -17.30 -19.92 -0.93
C THR A 117 -16.48 -18.97 -1.79
N LEU A 118 -17.03 -18.48 -2.91
CA LEU A 118 -16.34 -17.53 -3.79
C LEU A 118 -16.15 -16.16 -3.12
N ILE A 119 -17.18 -15.66 -2.42
CA ILE A 119 -17.12 -14.38 -1.71
C ILE A 119 -16.13 -14.45 -0.54
N TYR A 120 -16.29 -15.43 0.35
CA TYR A 120 -15.40 -15.58 1.50
C TYR A 120 -13.98 -15.95 1.06
N GLY A 121 -13.83 -16.85 0.09
CA GLY A 121 -12.54 -17.25 -0.46
C GLY A 121 -11.79 -16.09 -1.11
N GLY A 122 -12.48 -15.27 -1.93
CA GLY A 122 -11.89 -14.09 -2.53
C GLY A 122 -11.47 -13.04 -1.49
N SER A 123 -12.30 -12.80 -0.47
CA SER A 123 -11.96 -11.85 0.60
C SER A 123 -10.77 -12.29 1.45
N LEU A 124 -10.71 -13.58 1.80
CA LEU A 124 -9.63 -14.15 2.60
C LEU A 124 -8.33 -14.17 1.82
N LEU A 125 -8.39 -14.44 0.51
CA LEU A 125 -7.23 -14.37 -0.38
C LEU A 125 -6.66 -12.96 -0.48
N ILE A 126 -7.50 -11.92 -0.58
CA ILE A 126 -7.05 -10.51 -0.53
C ILE A 126 -6.38 -10.22 0.82
N ALA A 127 -7.00 -10.61 1.93
CA ALA A 127 -6.47 -10.34 3.27
C ALA A 127 -5.11 -11.02 3.51
N VAL A 128 -4.98 -12.30 3.15
CA VAL A 128 -3.72 -13.05 3.27
C VAL A 128 -2.66 -12.47 2.34
N SER A 129 -3.01 -12.10 1.12
CA SER A 129 -2.07 -11.47 0.18
C SER A 129 -1.54 -10.14 0.72
N TYR A 130 -2.43 -9.30 1.26
CA TYR A 130 -2.05 -8.03 1.88
C TYR A 130 -1.11 -8.24 3.07
N LEU A 131 -1.45 -9.18 3.97
CA LEU A 131 -0.64 -9.50 5.14
C LEU A 131 0.73 -10.04 4.73
N ALA A 132 0.78 -10.98 3.79
CA ALA A 132 2.02 -11.54 3.27
C ALA A 132 2.91 -10.44 2.65
N ALA A 133 2.33 -9.56 1.84
CA ALA A 133 3.04 -8.43 1.25
C ALA A 133 3.60 -7.48 2.34
N LYS A 134 2.83 -7.21 3.40
CA LYS A 134 3.27 -6.36 4.53
C LYS A 134 4.40 -7.02 5.32
N THR A 135 4.29 -8.30 5.62
CA THR A 135 5.31 -9.08 6.34
C THR A 135 6.61 -9.16 5.55
N MET A 136 6.55 -9.42 4.24
CA MET A 136 7.74 -9.41 3.38
C MET A 136 8.42 -8.04 3.36
N LYS A 137 7.65 -6.95 3.25
CA LYS A 137 8.19 -5.59 3.33
C LYS A 137 8.90 -5.35 4.67
N TYR A 138 8.29 -5.74 5.79
CA TYR A 138 8.89 -5.57 7.11
C TYR A 138 10.20 -6.37 7.27
N ASN A 139 10.21 -7.62 6.86
CA ASN A 139 11.42 -8.45 6.93
C ASN A 139 12.54 -7.92 5.99
N ASN A 140 12.16 -7.30 4.87
CA ASN A 140 13.10 -6.74 3.92
C ASN A 140 13.87 -5.53 4.47
N GLU A 141 13.30 -4.76 5.40
CA GLU A 141 13.95 -3.60 6.04
C GLU A 141 15.27 -3.95 6.74
N LYS A 142 15.45 -5.22 7.12
CA LYS A 142 16.71 -5.72 7.68
C LYS A 142 17.89 -5.50 6.73
N TYR A 143 17.71 -5.69 5.42
CA TYR A 143 18.77 -5.50 4.44
C TYR A 143 19.21 -4.04 4.31
N LEU A 144 18.25 -3.12 4.34
CA LEU A 144 18.55 -1.69 4.29
C LEU A 144 19.31 -1.23 5.53
N LYS A 145 18.92 -1.71 6.72
CA LYS A 145 19.66 -1.43 7.97
C LYS A 145 21.08 -2.00 7.91
N GLN A 146 21.23 -3.24 7.47
CA GLN A 146 22.54 -3.88 7.32
C GLN A 146 23.43 -3.17 6.30
N ALA A 147 22.88 -2.68 5.19
CA ALA A 147 23.63 -1.91 4.19
C ALA A 147 24.24 -0.64 4.80
N VAL A 148 23.44 0.10 5.56
CA VAL A 148 23.90 1.31 6.27
C VAL A 148 24.92 0.97 7.36
N ASP A 149 24.68 -0.08 8.15
CA ASP A 149 25.60 -0.50 9.21
C ASP A 149 26.96 -0.93 8.66
N GLN A 150 27.01 -1.63 7.51
CA GLN A 150 28.27 -2.01 6.86
C GLN A 150 29.03 -0.79 6.33
N TYR A 151 28.32 0.14 5.68
CA TYR A 151 28.91 1.38 5.21
C TYR A 151 29.53 2.19 6.36
N ASN A 152 28.76 2.38 7.45
CA ASN A 152 29.17 3.16 8.61
C ASN A 152 30.38 2.59 9.37
N LYS A 153 30.67 1.29 9.23
CA LYS A 153 31.85 0.66 9.86
C LYS A 153 33.17 1.06 9.20
N ARG A 154 33.16 1.35 7.90
CA ARG A 154 34.37 1.50 7.09
C ARG A 154 34.47 2.88 6.43
N ASN A 155 33.38 3.63 6.37
CA ASN A 155 33.30 4.91 5.67
C ASN A 155 32.77 6.02 6.58
N SER A 156 33.24 7.23 6.31
CA SER A 156 32.69 8.48 6.80
C SER A 156 32.25 9.33 5.59
N PRO A 157 31.23 10.19 5.72
CA PRO A 157 30.39 10.43 6.91
C PRO A 157 29.40 9.30 7.20
N ARG A 158 29.02 9.12 8.47
CA ARG A 158 28.03 8.12 8.88
C ARG A 158 26.61 8.51 8.48
N ILE A 159 25.81 7.52 8.13
CA ILE A 159 24.41 7.63 7.71
C ILE A 159 23.52 7.17 8.86
N TYR A 160 22.54 7.98 9.25
CA TYR A 160 21.60 7.65 10.33
C TYR A 160 20.17 7.83 9.88
N PHE A 161 19.26 6.91 10.23
CA PHE A 161 17.83 7.06 9.93
C PHE A 161 17.15 7.95 10.98
N SER A 162 16.26 8.85 10.53
CA SER A 162 15.42 9.67 11.41
C SER A 162 14.11 8.94 11.75
N PRO A 163 13.60 9.04 13.00
CA PRO A 163 14.21 9.71 14.16
C PRO A 163 15.35 8.87 14.76
N TYR A 164 16.48 9.52 15.01
CA TYR A 164 17.63 8.90 15.67
C TYR A 164 17.30 8.63 17.15
N ARG A 165 17.43 7.38 17.59
CA ARG A 165 17.37 6.99 19.01
C ARG A 165 18.78 6.60 19.44
N ASP A 166 19.40 7.43 20.25
CA ASP A 166 20.63 7.08 20.97
C ASP A 166 20.29 6.08 22.10
N ASP A 167 21.21 5.17 22.41
CA ASP A 167 21.08 4.15 23.46
C ASP A 167 20.92 4.77 24.87
N ASN A 168 21.16 6.08 25.01
CA ASN A 168 20.93 6.87 26.23
C ASN A 168 19.49 7.42 26.38
N GLY A 169 18.52 6.97 25.59
CA GLY A 169 17.10 7.24 25.84
C GLY A 169 16.63 8.68 25.58
N GLN A 170 17.49 9.60 25.15
CA GLN A 170 17.05 10.89 24.62
C GLN A 170 16.51 10.70 23.21
N SER A 171 15.19 10.54 23.13
CA SER A 171 14.46 10.61 21.87
C SER A 171 14.58 12.03 21.34
N GLY A 172 15.37 12.22 20.29
CA GLY A 172 15.28 13.39 19.42
C GLY A 172 13.98 13.31 18.64
N VAL A 173 12.89 13.71 19.30
CA VAL A 173 11.57 13.81 18.69
C VAL A 173 11.55 15.03 17.79
N GLY A 174 11.76 14.82 16.49
CA GLY A 174 11.26 15.71 15.44
C GLY A 174 9.74 15.59 15.36
N PHE A 175 9.02 16.00 16.41
CA PHE A 175 7.59 16.26 16.32
C PHE A 175 7.44 17.58 15.57
N GLY A 176 7.04 17.49 14.29
CA GLY A 176 6.52 18.61 13.52
C GLY A 176 5.22 19.12 14.13
N LEU A 177 5.30 19.83 15.25
CA LEU A 177 4.23 20.71 15.70
C LEU A 177 4.35 22.00 14.87
N ARG A 178 3.60 22.02 13.77
CA ARG A 178 3.32 23.23 13.02
C ARG A 178 2.50 24.16 13.92
N ARG A 179 3.18 25.05 14.66
CA ARG A 179 2.51 26.18 15.33
C ARG A 179 2.05 27.14 14.23
N ASN A 180 0.74 27.19 14.02
CA ASN A 180 0.11 28.33 13.35
C ASN A 180 0.19 29.51 14.31
N PHE A 181 0.75 30.63 13.86
CA PHE A 181 0.38 31.95 14.36
C PHE A 181 -0.61 32.54 13.35
#